data_AF-A0A1V6CNV0-F1
#
_entry.id   AF-A0A1V6CNV0-F1
#
_cell.length_a   1.000
_cell.length_b   1.000
_cell.length_c   1.000
_cell.angle_alpha   90.00
_cell.angle_beta   90.00
_cell.angle_gamma   90.00
#
_symmetry.space_group_name_H-M   'P 1'
#
loop_
_entity.id
_entity.type
_entity.pdbx_description
1 polymer ?
#
loop_
_entity_poly.entity_id
_entity_poly.type
_entity_poly.pdbx_seq_one_letter_code
_entity_poly.pdbx_strand_id
1 'polypeptide(L)'
;MALQEEFEKQGTLLFRYRSFIPAILLAVGIVIWLRSELHPGDLWIKAAPYDGYYLLFCMLVTFFGFAIRIYTVGHTPVNTSGRNAKYQIADTLNTTGIYSTVRHPLYLGNFFMWLGPVLLTGHVWFIIVFCLGYWLYYERIMYSEEQFLRRKFGDVYTSWAEKVPAFVPSFKNFVPPALPFSWKKILKKEKNGFAAIFIIFSLMDISGELIRGESGFKWVLLGFCIVAGLLYLVLKYMKWCTTLLNEEGR
;
A
#
# COMPACT_ATOMS: atom_id res chain seq x y z
N MET A 1 -6.66 -29.11 -14.91
CA MET A 1 -5.55 -28.18 -14.74
C MET A 1 -4.98 -28.46 -13.37
N ALA A 2 -3.66 -28.57 -13.20
CA ALA A 2 -3.06 -28.79 -11.89
C ALA A 2 -3.20 -27.51 -11.04
N LEU A 3 -3.23 -27.67 -9.72
CA LEU A 3 -3.46 -26.59 -8.77
C LEU A 3 -2.49 -25.40 -8.96
N GLN A 4 -1.23 -25.70 -9.28
CA GLN A 4 -0.20 -24.70 -9.57
C GLN A 4 -0.58 -23.81 -10.77
N GLU A 5 -1.11 -24.40 -11.84
CA GLU A 5 -1.53 -23.63 -13.01
C GLU A 5 -2.80 -22.82 -12.72
N GLU A 6 -3.70 -23.33 -11.88
CA GLU A 6 -4.87 -22.58 -11.42
C GLU A 6 -4.47 -21.37 -10.57
N PHE A 7 -3.52 -21.53 -9.64
CA PHE A 7 -3.00 -20.44 -8.82
C PHE A 7 -2.31 -19.38 -9.67
N GLU A 8 -1.50 -19.78 -10.65
CA GLU A 8 -0.84 -18.85 -11.57
C GLU A 8 -1.86 -18.08 -12.44
N LYS A 9 -2.90 -18.77 -12.94
CA LYS A 9 -3.98 -18.16 -13.73
C LYS A 9 -4.81 -17.17 -12.90
N GLN A 10 -5.21 -17.56 -11.68
CA GLN A 10 -5.92 -16.70 -10.74
C GLN A 10 -5.05 -15.49 -10.36
N GLY A 11 -3.78 -15.71 -10.03
CA GLY A 11 -2.83 -14.65 -9.69
C GLY A 11 -2.65 -13.64 -10.82
N THR A 12 -2.53 -14.10 -12.06
CA THR A 12 -2.43 -13.22 -13.24
C THR A 12 -3.68 -12.36 -13.43
N LEU A 13 -4.86 -12.94 -13.25
CA LEU A 13 -6.13 -12.22 -13.29
C LEU A 13 -6.21 -11.17 -12.18
N LEU A 14 -5.92 -11.57 -10.95
CA LEU A 14 -5.94 -10.71 -9.77
C LEU A 14 -4.92 -9.58 -9.85
N PHE A 15 -3.74 -9.84 -10.43
CA PHE A 15 -2.74 -8.82 -10.71
C PHE A 15 -3.28 -7.77 -11.66
N ARG A 16 -3.97 -8.16 -12.75
CA ARG A 16 -4.54 -7.21 -13.71
C ARG A 16 -5.54 -6.24 -13.08
N TYR A 17 -6.38 -6.75 -12.17
CA TYR A 17 -7.42 -5.96 -11.50
C TYR A 17 -7.02 -5.43 -10.11
N ARG A 18 -5.73 -5.45 -9.79
CA ARG A 18 -5.25 -5.18 -8.42
C ARG A 18 -5.58 -3.82 -7.84
N SER A 19 -5.87 -2.84 -8.69
CA SER A 19 -6.26 -1.50 -8.24
C SER A 19 -7.73 -1.43 -7.80
N PHE A 20 -8.60 -2.34 -8.26
CA PHE A 20 -10.03 -2.32 -7.94
C PHE A 20 -10.35 -2.96 -6.59
N ILE A 21 -9.62 -4.00 -6.20
CA ILE A 21 -9.90 -4.76 -4.97
C ILE A 21 -9.75 -3.89 -3.72
N PRO A 22 -8.68 -3.10 -3.56
CA PRO A 22 -8.60 -2.17 -2.44
C PRO A 22 -9.71 -1.10 -2.45
N ALA A 23 -10.20 -0.69 -3.62
CA ALA A 23 -11.33 0.23 -3.70
C ALA A 23 -12.65 -0.41 -3.23
N ILE A 24 -12.88 -1.68 -3.54
CA ILE A 24 -14.03 -2.44 -3.02
C ILE A 24 -13.92 -2.58 -1.50
N LEU A 25 -12.75 -2.96 -0.98
CA LEU A 25 -12.51 -3.06 0.46
C LEU A 25 -12.70 -1.72 1.17
N LEU A 26 -12.25 -0.62 0.56
CA LEU A 26 -12.47 0.72 1.07
C LEU A 26 -13.97 1.07 1.11
N ALA A 27 -14.72 0.76 0.04
CA ALA A 27 -16.17 1.00 0.00
C ALA A 27 -16.90 0.23 1.11
N VAL A 28 -16.58 -1.06 1.29
CA VAL A 28 -17.13 -1.87 2.39
C VAL A 28 -16.72 -1.31 3.76
N GLY A 29 -15.45 -0.93 3.92
CA GLY A 29 -14.94 -0.31 5.15
C GLY A 29 -15.63 1.01 5.48
N ILE A 30 -15.91 1.85 4.48
CA ILE A 30 -16.68 3.09 4.64
C ILE A 30 -18.10 2.78 5.10
N VAL A 31 -18.79 1.81 4.50
CA VAL A 31 -20.15 1.43 4.94
C VAL A 31 -20.17 0.96 6.39
N ILE A 32 -19.23 0.09 6.77
CA ILE A 32 -19.09 -0.39 8.15
C ILE A 32 -18.80 0.77 9.11
N TRP A 33 -17.88 1.64 8.73
CA TRP A 33 -17.52 2.79 9.54
C TRP A 33 -18.69 3.79 9.66
N LEU A 34 -19.42 4.09 8.59
CA LEU A 34 -20.63 4.93 8.64
C LEU A 34 -21.69 4.36 9.60
N ARG A 35 -21.92 3.04 9.54
CA ARG A 35 -22.82 2.36 10.47
C ARG A 35 -22.38 2.52 11.92
N SER A 36 -21.08 2.45 12.18
CA SER A 36 -20.53 2.63 13.53
C SER A 36 -20.61 4.07 14.03
N GLU A 37 -20.62 5.06 13.14
CA GLU A 37 -20.89 6.47 13.52
C GLU A 37 -22.38 6.71 13.82
N LEU A 38 -23.28 6.02 13.12
CA LEU A 38 -24.72 6.07 13.40
C LEU A 38 -25.12 5.36 14.70
N HIS A 39 -24.36 4.35 15.11
CA HIS A 39 -24.60 3.55 16.31
C HIS A 39 -23.34 3.46 17.21
N PRO A 40 -22.91 4.58 17.83
CA PRO A 40 -21.63 4.66 18.52
C PRO A 40 -21.55 3.83 19.82
N GLY A 41 -22.71 3.44 20.39
CA GLY A 41 -22.79 2.64 21.62
C GLY A 41 -22.13 1.26 21.55
N ASP A 42 -21.80 0.77 20.35
CA ASP A 42 -21.21 -0.55 20.13
C ASP A 42 -19.67 -0.58 20.32
N LEU A 43 -18.99 0.57 20.41
CA LEU A 43 -17.52 0.65 20.35
C LEU A 43 -16.91 1.62 21.37
N TRP A 44 -16.34 1.08 22.45
CA TRP A 44 -15.63 1.84 23.48
C TRP A 44 -14.45 2.67 22.95
N ILE A 45 -13.80 2.22 21.87
CA ILE A 45 -12.64 2.90 21.27
C ILE A 45 -13.01 4.24 20.60
N LYS A 46 -14.31 4.45 20.33
CA LYS A 46 -14.87 5.69 19.78
C LYS A 46 -15.37 6.64 20.87
N ALA A 47 -15.33 6.25 22.14
CA ALA A 47 -15.65 7.15 23.24
C ALA A 47 -14.51 8.16 23.45
N ALA A 48 -14.86 9.43 23.70
CA ALA A 48 -13.89 10.42 24.14
C ALA A 48 -13.22 9.97 25.46
N PRO A 49 -11.90 10.15 25.64
CA PRO A 49 -10.97 10.92 24.81
C PRO A 49 -10.17 10.08 23.77
N TYR A 50 -10.50 8.80 23.59
CA TYR A 50 -9.65 7.87 22.84
C TYR A 50 -9.70 8.04 21.33
N ASP A 51 -10.76 8.66 20.80
CA ASP A 51 -10.97 8.85 19.36
C ASP A 51 -9.78 9.54 18.64
N GLY A 52 -9.26 10.63 19.21
CA GLY A 52 -8.12 11.35 18.63
C GLY A 52 -6.84 10.52 18.58
N TYR A 53 -6.52 9.82 19.67
CA TYR A 53 -5.34 8.94 19.74
C TYR A 53 -5.49 7.73 18.82
N TYR A 54 -6.70 7.19 18.70
CA TYR A 54 -6.98 6.06 17.82
C TYR A 54 -6.85 6.44 16.34
N LEU A 55 -7.36 7.61 15.95
CA LEU A 55 -7.15 8.15 14.61
C LEU A 55 -5.65 8.30 14.30
N LEU A 56 -4.88 8.89 15.23
CA LEU A 56 -3.44 9.05 15.06
C LEU A 56 -2.75 7.69 14.91
N PHE A 57 -3.11 6.69 15.71
CA PHE A 57 -2.61 5.32 15.59
C PHE A 57 -2.90 4.73 14.19
N CYS A 58 -4.13 4.85 13.69
CA CYS A 58 -4.51 4.37 12.36
C CYS A 58 -3.70 5.08 11.24
N MET A 59 -3.46 6.37 11.39
CA MET A 59 -2.61 7.14 10.48
C MET A 59 -1.14 6.68 10.55
N LEU A 60 -0.59 6.46 11.74
CA LEU A 60 0.78 5.96 11.92
C LEU A 60 0.99 4.59 11.28
N VAL A 61 0.02 3.67 11.42
CA VAL A 61 0.05 2.37 10.72
C VAL A 61 0.07 2.57 9.20
N THR A 62 -0.75 3.50 8.69
CA THR A 62 -0.79 3.84 7.26
C THR A 62 0.55 4.41 6.77
N PHE A 63 1.12 5.37 7.52
CA PHE A 63 2.39 5.98 7.20
C PHE A 63 3.56 5.01 7.32
N PHE A 64 3.51 4.04 8.23
CA PHE A 64 4.48 2.95 8.28
C PHE A 64 4.48 2.14 6.98
N GLY A 65 3.30 1.75 6.48
CA GLY A 65 3.17 1.11 5.17
C GLY A 65 3.68 1.98 4.02
N PHE A 66 3.38 3.27 4.07
CA PHE A 66 3.84 4.22 3.06
C PHE A 66 5.36 4.42 3.09
N ALA A 67 5.97 4.43 4.28
CA ALA A 67 7.43 4.50 4.45
C ALA A 67 8.13 3.26 3.87
N ILE A 68 7.57 2.06 4.06
CA ILE A 68 8.06 0.83 3.40
C ILE A 68 8.06 1.01 1.88
N ARG A 69 6.97 1.55 1.33
CA ARG A 69 6.88 1.81 -0.13
C ARG A 69 7.85 2.86 -0.61
N ILE A 70 8.00 3.97 0.11
CA ILE A 70 8.99 5.02 -0.20
C ILE A 70 10.38 4.40 -0.22
N TYR A 71 10.77 3.67 0.83
CA TYR A 71 12.08 3.04 0.90
C TYR A 71 12.29 2.04 -0.24
N THR A 72 11.29 1.23 -0.55
CA THR A 72 11.36 0.25 -1.64
C THR A 72 11.51 0.93 -3.00
N VAL A 73 10.59 1.81 -3.36
CA VAL A 73 10.54 2.44 -4.69
C VAL A 73 11.76 3.33 -4.91
N GLY A 74 12.25 4.01 -3.87
CA GLY A 74 13.38 4.92 -3.94
C GLY A 74 14.71 4.24 -4.32
N HIS A 75 14.83 2.94 -4.05
CA HIS A 75 16.02 2.13 -4.34
C HIS A 75 15.86 1.17 -5.52
N THR A 76 14.66 1.05 -6.10
CA THR A 76 14.47 0.13 -7.24
C THR A 76 15.03 0.69 -8.55
N PRO A 77 15.55 -0.15 -9.47
CA PRO A 77 15.82 0.22 -10.85
C PRO A 77 14.55 0.55 -11.65
N VAL A 78 14.71 1.08 -12.86
CA VAL A 78 13.61 1.21 -13.82
C VAL A 78 13.01 -0.17 -14.16
N ASN A 79 11.72 -0.23 -14.48
CA ASN A 79 11.04 -1.44 -14.99
C ASN A 79 11.09 -2.71 -14.12
N THR A 80 11.29 -2.57 -12.80
CA THR A 80 11.24 -3.71 -11.85
C THR A 80 10.06 -3.64 -10.87
N SER A 81 9.40 -2.49 -10.77
CA SER A 81 8.27 -2.26 -9.88
C SER A 81 6.96 -2.31 -10.68
N GLY A 82 6.29 -3.47 -10.63
CA GLY A 82 5.14 -3.87 -11.44
C GLY A 82 3.94 -2.92 -11.36
N ARG A 83 3.96 -1.82 -12.12
CA ARG A 83 2.80 -0.94 -12.35
C ARG A 83 2.05 -1.24 -13.64
N ASN A 84 2.61 -2.10 -14.49
CA ASN A 84 1.96 -2.56 -15.70
C ASN A 84 0.83 -3.53 -15.32
N ALA A 85 -0.38 -3.26 -15.78
CA ALA A 85 -1.55 -4.09 -15.47
C ALA A 85 -1.75 -5.24 -16.48
N LYS A 86 -1.26 -5.06 -17.71
CA LYS A 86 -1.47 -6.02 -18.80
C LYS A 86 -0.48 -7.19 -18.77
N TYR A 87 0.78 -6.93 -18.44
CA TYR A 87 1.86 -7.91 -18.39
C TYR A 87 2.87 -7.53 -17.30
N GLN A 88 3.62 -8.53 -16.81
CA GLN A 88 4.69 -8.32 -15.83
C GLN A 88 5.98 -7.89 -16.54
N ILE A 89 6.71 -6.95 -15.94
CA ILE A 89 8.01 -6.47 -16.42
C ILE A 89 8.97 -6.50 -15.24
N ALA A 90 10.14 -7.07 -15.48
CA ALA A 90 11.25 -7.08 -14.54
C ALA A 90 12.56 -7.11 -15.33
N ASP A 91 13.14 -5.96 -15.65
CA ASP A 91 14.39 -5.90 -16.43
C ASP A 91 15.59 -6.45 -15.64
N THR A 92 15.53 -6.29 -14.31
CA THR A 92 16.52 -6.82 -13.37
C THR A 92 15.81 -7.44 -12.17
N LEU A 93 16.49 -8.38 -11.50
CA LEU A 93 16.02 -8.96 -10.26
C LEU A 93 16.49 -8.09 -9.08
N ASN A 94 15.54 -7.58 -8.29
CA ASN A 94 15.86 -6.81 -7.09
C ASN A 94 16.19 -7.75 -5.93
N THR A 95 17.43 -7.72 -5.44
CA THR A 95 17.90 -8.60 -4.35
C THR A 95 18.55 -7.86 -3.18
N THR A 96 18.71 -6.54 -3.29
CA THR A 96 19.40 -5.68 -2.29
C THR A 96 18.42 -4.73 -1.60
N GLY A 97 18.88 -4.07 -0.54
CA GLY A 97 18.05 -3.21 0.31
C GLY A 97 16.93 -4.01 0.96
N ILE A 98 15.70 -3.50 0.92
CA ILE A 98 14.55 -4.19 1.52
C ILE A 98 14.22 -5.52 0.84
N TYR A 99 14.60 -5.71 -0.44
CA TYR A 99 14.46 -7.00 -1.12
C TYR A 99 15.42 -8.07 -0.57
N SER A 100 16.44 -7.70 0.21
CA SER A 100 17.25 -8.69 0.93
C SER A 100 16.57 -9.19 2.22
N THR A 101 15.50 -8.53 2.67
CA THR A 101 14.80 -8.86 3.92
C THR A 101 13.43 -9.50 3.70
N VAL A 102 12.76 -9.17 2.60
CA VAL A 102 11.46 -9.72 2.19
C VAL A 102 11.32 -9.70 0.67
N ARG A 103 10.70 -10.73 0.08
CA ARG A 103 10.55 -10.82 -1.39
C ARG A 103 9.52 -9.85 -1.96
N HIS A 104 8.46 -9.53 -1.19
CA HIS A 104 7.33 -8.71 -1.65
C HIS A 104 7.10 -7.41 -0.83
N PRO A 105 8.11 -6.53 -0.71
CA PRO A 105 8.05 -5.35 0.16
C PRO A 105 6.97 -4.33 -0.24
N LEU A 106 6.63 -4.22 -1.54
CA LEU A 106 5.55 -3.34 -1.98
C LEU A 106 4.17 -3.81 -1.52
N TYR A 107 3.95 -5.12 -1.47
CA TYR A 107 2.72 -5.70 -0.95
C TYR A 107 2.68 -5.58 0.58
N LEU A 108 3.80 -5.77 1.27
CA LEU A 108 3.88 -5.49 2.70
C LEU A 108 3.55 -4.01 3.02
N GLY A 109 4.10 -3.07 2.26
CA GLY A 109 3.78 -1.65 2.45
C GLY A 109 2.31 -1.33 2.15
N ASN A 110 1.75 -1.93 1.10
CA ASN A 110 0.32 -1.82 0.79
C ASN A 110 -0.57 -2.36 1.90
N PHE A 111 -0.20 -3.48 2.52
CA PHE A 111 -0.95 -4.07 3.61
C PHE A 111 -1.16 -3.07 4.74
N PHE A 112 -0.09 -2.47 5.23
CA PHE A 112 -0.16 -1.48 6.30
C PHE A 112 -0.86 -0.17 5.88
N MET A 113 -0.69 0.26 4.62
CA MET A 113 -1.43 1.42 4.10
C MET A 113 -2.95 1.22 4.11
N TRP A 114 -3.42 0.02 3.81
CA TRP A 114 -4.85 -0.30 3.82
C TRP A 114 -5.35 -0.71 5.21
N LEU A 115 -4.47 -1.27 6.05
CA LEU A 115 -4.80 -1.65 7.41
C LEU A 115 -5.21 -0.44 8.25
N GLY A 116 -4.57 0.73 8.09
CA GLY A 116 -4.94 1.93 8.86
C GLY A 116 -6.40 2.37 8.70
N PRO A 117 -6.92 2.61 7.47
CA PRO A 117 -8.33 2.89 7.24
C PRO A 117 -9.27 1.77 7.72
N VAL A 118 -8.85 0.51 7.63
CA VAL A 118 -9.62 -0.64 8.14
C VAL A 118 -9.68 -0.64 9.67
N LEU A 119 -8.57 -0.32 10.34
CA LEU A 119 -8.53 -0.13 11.79
C LEU A 119 -9.48 0.99 12.20
N LEU A 120 -9.57 2.09 11.44
CA LEU A 120 -10.45 3.21 11.77
C LEU A 120 -11.93 2.82 11.91
N THR A 121 -12.36 1.71 11.28
CA THR A 121 -13.71 1.14 11.47
C THR A 121 -14.00 0.70 12.92
N GLY A 122 -12.96 0.39 13.70
CA GLY A 122 -13.05 -0.09 15.09
C GLY A 122 -13.48 -1.55 15.25
N HIS A 123 -13.89 -2.22 14.17
CA HIS A 123 -14.47 -3.56 14.26
C HIS A 123 -13.45 -4.68 14.07
N VAL A 124 -13.14 -5.40 15.17
CA VAL A 124 -12.17 -6.52 15.19
C VAL A 124 -12.47 -7.59 14.14
N TRP A 125 -13.74 -7.97 13.97
CA TRP A 125 -14.12 -8.97 12.96
C TRP A 125 -13.77 -8.51 11.54
N PHE A 126 -13.94 -7.23 11.23
CA PHE A 126 -13.65 -6.69 9.90
C PHE A 126 -12.14 -6.61 9.66
N ILE A 127 -11.36 -6.27 10.69
CA ILE A 127 -9.90 -6.32 10.65
C ILE A 127 -9.41 -7.74 10.35
N ILE A 128 -9.98 -8.77 11.01
CA ILE A 128 -9.64 -10.17 10.76
C ILE A 128 -9.98 -10.58 9.31
N VAL A 129 -11.20 -10.25 8.86
CA VAL A 129 -11.65 -10.54 7.48
C VAL A 129 -10.74 -9.85 6.46
N PHE A 130 -10.35 -8.60 6.71
CA PHE A 130 -9.41 -7.86 5.88
C PHE A 130 -8.04 -8.56 5.84
N CYS A 131 -7.46 -8.94 6.98
CA CYS A 131 -6.17 -9.61 7.04
C CYS A 131 -6.16 -10.95 6.29
N LEU A 132 -7.18 -11.79 6.50
CA LEU A 132 -7.31 -13.08 5.82
C LEU A 132 -7.57 -12.90 4.32
N GLY A 133 -8.46 -11.98 3.96
CA GLY A 133 -8.77 -11.66 2.56
C GLY A 133 -7.55 -11.10 1.82
N TYR A 134 -6.79 -10.20 2.47
CA TYR A 134 -5.55 -9.65 1.93
C TYR A 134 -4.51 -10.76 1.71
N TRP A 135 -4.35 -11.67 2.67
CA TRP A 135 -3.42 -12.80 2.55
C TRP A 135 -3.76 -13.70 1.37
N LEU A 136 -5.00 -14.20 1.29
CA LEU A 136 -5.44 -15.07 0.20
C LEU A 136 -5.30 -14.38 -1.16
N TYR A 137 -5.66 -13.10 -1.23
CA TYR A 137 -5.59 -12.31 -2.45
C TYR A 137 -4.15 -12.10 -2.94
N TYR A 138 -3.28 -11.60 -2.06
CA TYR A 138 -1.89 -11.31 -2.46
C TYR A 138 -1.06 -12.58 -2.60
N GLU A 139 -1.38 -13.67 -1.90
CA GLU A 139 -0.72 -14.97 -2.12
C GLU A 139 -0.80 -15.39 -3.59
N ARG A 140 -2.00 -15.31 -4.19
CA ARG A 140 -2.18 -15.65 -5.62
C ARG A 140 -1.34 -14.75 -6.52
N ILE A 141 -1.29 -13.45 -6.25
CA ILE A 141 -0.51 -12.49 -7.04
C ILE A 141 1.00 -12.73 -6.89
N MET A 142 1.46 -12.90 -5.65
CA MET A 142 2.84 -13.20 -5.34
C MET A 142 3.24 -14.48 -6.06
N TYR A 143 2.41 -15.52 -5.98
CA TYR A 143 2.66 -16.78 -6.66
C TYR A 143 2.87 -16.61 -8.17
N SER A 144 1.97 -15.91 -8.88
CA SER A 144 2.13 -15.70 -10.32
C SER A 144 3.35 -14.84 -10.67
N GLU A 145 3.66 -13.83 -9.86
CA GLU A 145 4.88 -13.02 -10.00
C GLU A 145 6.15 -13.83 -9.77
N GLU A 146 6.18 -14.70 -8.76
CA GLU A 146 7.29 -15.60 -8.48
C GLU A 146 7.48 -16.63 -9.62
N GLN A 147 6.40 -17.16 -10.20
CA GLN A 147 6.50 -18.03 -11.38
C GLN A 147 7.09 -17.29 -12.59
N PHE A 148 6.66 -16.05 -12.85
CA PHE A 148 7.23 -15.23 -13.91
C PHE A 148 8.72 -14.94 -13.69
N LEU A 149 9.10 -14.55 -12.48
CA LEU A 149 10.50 -14.28 -12.13
C LEU A 149 11.34 -15.55 -12.23
N ARG A 150 10.82 -16.71 -11.80
CA ARG A 150 11.50 -18.00 -11.92
C ARG A 150 11.70 -18.38 -13.39
N ARG A 151 10.69 -18.24 -14.24
CA ARG A 151 10.81 -18.49 -15.69
C ARG A 151 11.83 -17.55 -16.35
N LYS A 152 11.92 -16.29 -15.89
CA LYS A 152 12.79 -15.26 -16.47
C LYS A 152 14.25 -15.35 -16.00
N PHE A 153 14.48 -15.60 -14.72
CA PHE A 153 15.81 -15.52 -14.08
C PHE A 153 16.34 -16.88 -13.59
N GLY A 154 15.55 -17.94 -13.70
CA GLY A 154 15.98 -19.32 -13.42
C GLY A 154 16.54 -19.50 -12.00
N ASP A 155 17.74 -20.09 -11.94
CA ASP A 155 18.40 -20.45 -10.69
C ASP A 155 18.83 -19.24 -9.86
N VAL A 156 19.09 -18.09 -10.50
CA VAL A 156 19.43 -16.85 -9.80
C VAL A 156 18.28 -16.40 -8.91
N TYR A 157 17.05 -16.47 -9.43
CA TYR A 157 15.85 -16.18 -8.64
C TYR A 157 15.65 -17.23 -7.53
N THR A 158 15.73 -18.51 -7.87
CA THR A 158 15.47 -19.61 -6.92
C THR A 158 16.44 -19.55 -5.73
N SER A 159 17.74 -19.40 -6.00
CA SER A 159 18.79 -19.32 -4.98
C SER A 159 18.65 -18.11 -4.05
N TRP A 160 18.14 -16.99 -4.57
CA TRP A 160 17.82 -15.81 -3.76
C TRP A 160 16.55 -16.03 -2.93
N ALA A 161 15.50 -16.56 -3.56
CA ALA A 161 14.20 -16.75 -2.92
C ALA A 161 14.25 -17.75 -1.76
N GLU A 162 15.10 -18.77 -1.81
CA GLU A 162 15.32 -19.73 -0.71
C GLU A 162 15.83 -19.08 0.58
N LYS A 163 16.51 -17.93 0.48
CA LYS A 163 17.15 -17.24 1.62
C LYS A 163 16.32 -16.10 2.17
N VAL A 164 15.30 -15.64 1.42
CA VAL A 164 14.52 -14.45 1.73
C VAL A 164 13.05 -14.82 1.92
N PRO A 165 12.43 -14.48 3.06
CA PRO A 165 11.03 -14.81 3.32
C PRO A 165 10.08 -14.04 2.38
N ALA A 166 8.94 -14.64 2.05
CA ALA A 166 8.00 -14.06 1.10
C ALA A 166 7.37 -12.75 1.61
N PHE A 167 6.95 -12.71 2.88
CA PHE A 167 6.10 -11.62 3.41
C PHE A 167 6.55 -11.03 4.76
N VAL A 168 6.97 -11.86 5.73
CA VAL A 168 7.46 -11.37 7.03
C VAL A 168 8.96 -11.09 6.94
N PRO A 169 9.43 -9.84 7.10
CA PRO A 169 10.83 -9.50 6.90
C PRO A 169 11.78 -10.19 7.88
N SER A 170 12.93 -10.62 7.38
CA SER A 170 14.07 -11.08 8.18
C SER A 170 15.28 -10.18 7.90
N PHE A 171 15.76 -9.47 8.93
CA PHE A 171 16.88 -8.55 8.79
C PHE A 171 18.26 -9.23 8.94
N LYS A 172 18.30 -10.56 9.08
CA LYS A 172 19.55 -11.31 9.33
C LYS A 172 20.59 -11.19 8.21
N ASN A 173 20.13 -11.12 6.97
CA ASN A 173 20.98 -11.09 5.77
C ASN A 173 20.83 -9.78 5.00
N PHE A 174 20.69 -8.65 5.70
CA PHE A 174 20.52 -7.37 5.04
C PHE A 174 21.72 -7.03 4.14
N VAL A 175 21.45 -6.78 2.86
CA VAL A 175 22.44 -6.32 1.89
C VAL A 175 22.13 -4.85 1.57
N PRO A 176 23.09 -3.92 1.69
CA PRO A 176 22.87 -2.51 1.36
C PRO A 176 22.30 -2.32 -0.06
N PRO A 177 21.43 -1.31 -0.29
CA PRO A 177 20.86 -1.05 -1.61
C PRO A 177 21.93 -0.84 -2.69
N ALA A 178 21.78 -1.51 -3.84
CA ALA A 178 22.71 -1.37 -4.96
C ALA A 178 22.67 0.02 -5.63
N LEU A 179 21.56 0.73 -5.46
CA LEU A 179 21.34 2.07 -5.99
C LEU A 179 21.11 3.04 -4.83
N PRO A 180 21.59 4.31 -4.88
CA PRO A 180 21.26 5.30 -3.86
C PRO A 180 19.76 5.63 -3.86
N PHE A 181 19.25 6.28 -2.82
CA PHE A 181 17.84 6.66 -2.78
C PHE A 181 17.50 7.78 -3.79
N SER A 182 16.41 7.65 -4.56
CA SER A 182 15.96 8.66 -5.52
C SER A 182 14.67 9.36 -5.08
N TRP A 183 14.79 10.65 -4.70
CA TRP A 183 13.64 11.51 -4.42
C TRP A 183 12.81 11.81 -5.66
N LYS A 184 13.43 12.00 -6.83
CA LYS A 184 12.71 12.25 -8.09
C LYS A 184 11.75 11.12 -8.43
N LYS A 185 12.21 9.87 -8.27
CA LYS A 185 11.39 8.67 -8.50
C LYS A 185 10.22 8.62 -7.52
N ILE A 186 10.44 8.92 -6.25
CA ILE A 186 9.37 8.95 -5.23
C ILE A 186 8.33 9.99 -5.55
N LEU A 187 8.73 11.25 -5.80
CA LEU A 187 7.81 12.32 -6.16
C LEU A 187 6.99 11.97 -7.42
N LYS A 188 7.63 11.34 -8.41
CA LYS A 188 6.96 10.92 -9.65
C LYS A 188 5.96 9.77 -9.42
N LYS A 189 6.34 8.78 -8.61
CA LYS A 189 5.65 7.49 -8.50
C LYS A 189 4.64 7.47 -7.35
N GLU A 190 4.94 8.02 -6.18
CA GLU A 190 4.17 7.83 -4.94
C GLU A 190 3.20 8.98 -4.60
N LYS A 191 3.12 10.04 -5.43
CA LYS A 191 2.17 11.16 -5.22
C LYS A 191 0.71 10.74 -5.03
N ASN A 192 0.25 9.70 -5.74
CA ASN A 192 -1.13 9.20 -5.61
C ASN A 192 -1.35 8.57 -4.23
N GLY A 193 -0.38 7.79 -3.75
CA GLY A 193 -0.46 7.14 -2.44
C GLY A 193 -0.47 8.18 -1.33
N PHE A 194 0.43 9.16 -1.40
CA PHE A 194 0.49 10.26 -0.42
C PHE A 194 -0.84 11.04 -0.34
N ALA A 195 -1.40 11.45 -1.48
CA ALA A 195 -2.66 12.16 -1.51
C ALA A 195 -3.83 11.31 -1.00
N ALA A 196 -3.87 10.02 -1.36
CA ALA A 196 -4.93 9.10 -0.95
C ALA A 196 -5.01 8.93 0.57
N ILE A 197 -3.88 8.91 1.29
CA ILE A 197 -3.85 8.83 2.75
C ILE A 197 -4.69 9.97 3.35
N PHE A 198 -4.33 11.22 3.03
CA PHE A 198 -5.03 12.37 3.60
C PHE A 198 -6.47 12.47 3.13
N ILE A 199 -6.76 12.19 1.85
CA ILE A 199 -8.13 12.20 1.34
C ILE A 199 -9.02 11.20 2.09
N ILE A 200 -8.55 9.96 2.28
CA ILE A 200 -9.34 8.92 2.96
C ILE A 200 -9.60 9.32 4.41
N PHE A 201 -8.56 9.69 5.17
CA PHE A 201 -8.72 10.06 6.57
C PHE A 201 -9.57 11.32 6.75
N SER A 202 -9.39 12.35 5.91
CA SER A 202 -10.22 13.56 5.95
C SER A 202 -11.68 13.30 5.58
N LEU A 203 -11.95 12.48 4.57
CA LEU A 203 -13.32 12.14 4.19
C LEU A 203 -14.03 11.38 5.30
N MET A 204 -13.33 10.42 5.94
CA MET A 204 -13.87 9.71 7.10
C MET A 204 -14.09 10.68 8.27
N ASP A 205 -13.12 11.52 8.63
CA ASP A 205 -13.30 12.53 9.70
C ASP A 205 -14.52 13.44 9.45
N ILE A 206 -14.58 14.07 8.26
CA ILE A 206 -15.70 14.97 7.88
C ILE A 206 -17.04 14.24 7.94
N SER A 207 -17.13 13.05 7.34
CA SER A 207 -18.40 12.33 7.31
C SER A 207 -18.86 11.90 8.70
N GLY A 208 -17.95 11.73 9.65
CA GLY A 208 -18.26 11.26 11.00
C GLY A 208 -18.86 12.39 11.81
N GLU A 209 -18.19 13.55 11.79
CA GLU A 209 -18.68 14.79 12.37
C GLU A 209 -20.06 15.18 11.80
N LEU A 210 -20.22 15.13 10.47
CA LEU A 210 -21.50 15.42 9.83
C LEU A 210 -22.64 14.49 10.29
N ILE A 211 -22.35 13.20 10.51
CA ILE A 211 -23.34 12.22 10.98
C ILE A 211 -23.71 12.45 12.44
N ARG A 212 -22.74 12.81 13.28
CA ARG A 212 -22.99 13.15 14.68
C ARG A 212 -23.68 14.51 14.84
N GLY A 213 -23.76 15.31 13.77
CA GLY A 213 -24.24 16.69 13.84
C GLY A 213 -23.25 17.61 14.57
N GLU A 214 -22.00 17.18 14.68
CA GLU A 214 -20.92 17.91 15.33
C GLU A 214 -20.14 18.74 14.29
N SER A 215 -19.41 19.75 14.78
CA SER A 215 -18.55 20.61 13.95
C SER A 215 -17.09 20.54 14.41
N GLY A 216 -16.72 19.46 15.09
CA GLY A 216 -15.40 19.18 15.65
C GLY A 216 -14.37 18.74 14.60
N PHE A 217 -14.49 19.26 13.36
CA PHE A 217 -13.59 18.89 12.27
C PHE A 217 -12.13 19.05 12.65
N LYS A 218 -11.31 18.05 12.33
CA LYS A 218 -9.88 18.09 12.62
C LYS A 218 -9.18 18.98 11.60
N TRP A 219 -9.22 20.29 11.82
CA TRP A 219 -8.68 21.31 10.91
C TRP A 219 -7.23 21.07 10.48
N VAL A 220 -6.40 20.53 11.38
CA VAL A 220 -5.02 20.14 11.07
C VAL A 220 -4.99 19.08 9.96
N LEU A 221 -5.83 18.05 10.06
CA LEU A 221 -5.94 16.99 9.06
C LEU A 221 -6.46 17.55 7.73
N LEU A 222 -7.45 18.44 7.75
CA LEU A 222 -7.95 19.13 6.56
C LEU A 222 -6.88 19.99 5.89
N GLY A 223 -6.11 20.74 6.67
CA GLY A 223 -4.97 21.52 6.18
C GLY A 223 -3.95 20.64 5.46
N PHE A 224 -3.58 19.50 6.04
CA PHE A 224 -2.70 18.53 5.39
C PHE A 224 -3.32 17.94 4.11
N CYS A 225 -4.63 17.67 4.09
CA CYS A 225 -5.32 17.20 2.89
C CYS A 225 -5.28 18.21 1.75
N ILE A 226 -5.50 19.49 2.04
CA ILE A 226 -5.38 20.57 1.04
C ILE A 226 -3.95 20.65 0.51
N VAL A 227 -2.95 20.66 1.40
CA VAL A 227 -1.53 20.69 1.01
C VAL A 227 -1.16 19.47 0.16
N ALA A 228 -1.59 18.27 0.54
CA ALA A 228 -1.36 17.05 -0.21
C ALA A 228 -2.03 17.07 -1.59
N GLY A 229 -3.24 17.65 -1.69
CA GLY A 229 -3.95 17.88 -2.95
C GLY A 229 -3.21 18.84 -3.87
N LEU A 230 -2.74 19.98 -3.35
CA LEU A 230 -1.93 20.94 -4.10
C LEU A 230 -0.62 20.31 -4.57
N LEU A 231 0.09 19.60 -3.69
CA LEU A 231 1.31 18.88 -4.03
C LEU A 231 1.06 17.82 -5.12
N TYR A 232 -0.06 17.09 -5.04
CA TYR A 232 -0.45 16.14 -6.08
C TYR A 232 -0.63 16.81 -7.44
N LEU A 233 -1.30 17.96 -7.50
CA LEU A 233 -1.50 18.72 -8.74
C LEU A 233 -0.16 19.21 -9.31
N VAL A 234 0.72 19.76 -8.47
CA VAL A 234 2.06 20.20 -8.86
C VAL A 234 2.88 19.02 -9.41
N LEU A 235 2.93 17.90 -8.70
CA LEU A 235 3.69 16.73 -9.13
C LEU A 235 3.08 16.05 -10.38
N LYS A 236 1.75 16.12 -10.54
CA LYS A 236 1.08 15.68 -11.76
C LYS A 236 1.46 16.58 -12.93
N TYR A 237 1.43 17.90 -12.77
CA TYR A 237 1.88 18.85 -13.77
C TYR A 237 3.35 18.60 -14.16
N MET A 238 4.26 18.55 -13.18
CA MET A 238 5.69 18.27 -13.44
C MET A 238 5.90 16.96 -14.19
N LYS A 239 5.15 15.90 -13.86
CA LYS A 239 5.28 14.61 -14.54
C LYS A 239 4.91 14.67 -16.03
N TRP A 240 3.89 15.46 -16.38
CA TRP A 240 3.31 15.48 -17.74
C TRP A 240 3.86 16.63 -18.61
N CYS A 241 4.26 17.73 -18.00
CA CYS A 241 4.63 18.96 -18.70
C CYS A 241 6.11 19.30 -18.61
N THR A 242 6.92 18.60 -17.79
CA THR A 242 8.35 18.89 -17.63
C THR A 242 9.21 17.62 -17.60
N THR A 243 10.53 17.81 -17.65
CA THR A 243 11.53 16.74 -17.53
C THR A 243 12.19 16.69 -16.14
N LEU A 244 11.77 17.55 -15.21
CA LEU A 244 12.43 17.75 -13.90
C LEU A 244 12.46 16.48 -13.04
N LEU A 245 11.46 15.61 -13.19
CA LEU A 245 11.34 14.34 -12.48
C LEU A 245 11.89 13.14 -13.28
N ASN A 246 12.56 13.36 -14.41
CA ASN A 246 13.24 12.32 -15.15
C ASN A 246 14.63 12.07 -14.55
N GLU A 247 15.01 10.80 -14.51
CA GLU A 247 16.30 10.33 -14.00
C GLU A 247 16.67 9.07 -14.78
N GLU A 248 17.83 9.09 -15.43
CA GLU A 248 18.27 7.98 -16.27
C GLU A 248 18.48 6.71 -15.45
N GLY A 249 18.04 5.58 -15.98
CA GLY A 249 18.10 4.28 -15.28
C GLY A 249 17.11 4.12 -14.12
N ARG A 250 16.18 5.08 -13.88
CA ARG A 250 15.27 5.07 -12.72
C ARG A 250 13.78 5.27 -12.99
#